data_AF-A0A2I0FHK8-F1
#
_entry.id   AF-A0A2I0FHK8-F1
#
_cell.length_a   1.000
_cell.length_b   1.000
_cell.length_c   1.000
_cell.angle_alpha   90.00
_cell.angle_beta   90.00
_cell.angle_gamma   90.00
#
_symmetry.space_group_name_H-M   'P 1'
#
loop_
_entity.id
_entity.type
_entity.pdbx_description
1 polymer ?
#
loop_
_entity_poly.entity_id
_entity_poly.type
_entity_poly.pdbx_seq_one_letter_code
_entity_poly.pdbx_strand_id
1 'polypeptide(L)'
;MYEVEPFFWLKLLLLLTICFLLITIFNAILRRWLGVEKAKVFSHNYVNDKHKKIDWNLRLLFIIMIVLGGFINIVLIPGEAYFFLQPWFLLFGLVFTSEIIRAVMERRYAKNPNAYIFTICQSAFMLVLLIVVFATDFFGIFDSSVLIF
;
A
#
# COMPACT_ATOMS: atom_id res chain seq x y z
N MET A 1 25.60 -20.26 -0.16
CA MET A 1 24.55 -19.94 -1.15
C MET A 1 23.22 -20.22 -0.47
N TYR A 2 22.30 -19.25 -0.39
CA TYR A 2 20.96 -19.53 0.13
C TYR A 2 20.27 -20.47 -0.86
N GLU A 3 20.13 -21.74 -0.51
CA GLU A 3 19.34 -22.68 -1.30
C GLU A 3 17.89 -22.27 -1.18
N VAL A 4 17.37 -21.63 -2.24
CA VAL A 4 15.96 -21.27 -2.32
C VAL A 4 15.20 -22.57 -2.51
N GLU A 5 14.29 -22.85 -1.57
CA GLU A 5 13.42 -24.03 -1.64
C GLU A 5 12.76 -24.11 -3.04
N PRO A 6 12.73 -25.28 -3.70
CA PRO A 6 12.25 -25.40 -5.08
C PRO A 6 10.82 -24.87 -5.29
N PHE A 7 9.99 -24.97 -4.24
CA PHE A 7 8.59 -24.56 -4.25
C PHE A 7 8.36 -23.13 -3.71
N PHE A 8 9.41 -22.40 -3.34
CA PHE A 8 9.30 -21.05 -2.78
C PHE A 8 8.48 -20.11 -3.67
N TRP A 9 8.79 -20.08 -4.97
CA TRP A 9 8.08 -19.23 -5.93
C TRP A 9 6.62 -19.62 -6.11
N LEU A 10 6.30 -20.92 -6.05
CA LEU A 10 4.93 -21.42 -6.16
C LEU A 10 4.13 -21.07 -4.91
N LYS A 11 4.71 -21.27 -3.71
CA LYS A 11 4.16 -20.85 -2.41
C LYS A 11 3.86 -19.35 -2.39
N LEU A 12 4.81 -18.53 -2.87
CA LEU A 12 4.65 -17.08 -2.98
C LEU A 12 3.54 -16.69 -3.95
N LEU A 13 3.51 -17.30 -5.15
CA LEU A 13 2.48 -17.03 -6.15
C LEU A 13 1.09 -17.41 -5.64
N LEU A 14 0.97 -18.53 -4.93
CA LEU A 14 -0.28 -18.99 -4.33
C LEU A 14 -0.78 -18.02 -3.26
N LEU A 15 0.09 -17.59 -2.34
CA LEU A 15 -0.23 -16.58 -1.33
C LEU A 15 -0.71 -15.27 -1.98
N LEU A 16 0.04 -14.75 -2.95
CA LEU A 16 -0.31 -13.51 -3.67
C LEU A 16 -1.65 -13.64 -4.39
N THR A 17 -1.92 -14.80 -5.00
CA THR A 17 -3.19 -15.08 -5.70
C THR A 17 -4.36 -15.08 -4.73
N ILE A 18 -4.21 -15.72 -3.57
CA ILE A 18 -5.25 -15.75 -2.52
C ILE A 18 -5.53 -14.34 -2.00
N CYS A 19 -4.49 -13.58 -1.64
CA CYS A 19 -4.63 -12.20 -1.19
C CYS A 19 -5.32 -11.33 -2.25
N PHE A 20 -4.92 -11.47 -3.52
CA PHE A 20 -5.53 -10.75 -4.64
C PHE A 20 -7.03 -11.09 -4.76
N LEU A 21 -7.39 -12.38 -4.71
CA LEU A 21 -8.79 -12.83 -4.76
C LEU A 21 -9.60 -12.23 -3.61
N LEU A 22 -9.10 -12.31 -2.37
CA LEU A 22 -9.73 -11.70 -1.20
C LEU A 22 -10.00 -10.21 -1.39
N ILE A 23 -9.00 -9.45 -1.85
CA ILE A 23 -9.12 -8.01 -2.11
C ILE A 23 -10.18 -7.75 -3.20
N THR A 24 -10.18 -8.54 -4.29
CA THR A 24 -11.16 -8.35 -5.37
C THR A 24 -12.59 -8.65 -4.94
N ILE A 25 -12.80 -9.70 -4.15
CA ILE A 25 -14.12 -10.10 -3.63
C ILE A 25 -14.62 -9.04 -2.64
N PHE A 26 -13.79 -8.63 -1.68
CA PHE A 26 -14.14 -7.58 -0.72
C PHE A 26 -14.55 -6.29 -1.43
N ASN A 27 -13.73 -5.84 -2.40
CA ASN A 27 -14.03 -4.64 -3.18
C ASN A 27 -15.34 -4.77 -3.99
N ALA A 28 -15.63 -5.95 -4.54
CA ALA A 28 -16.87 -6.19 -5.29
C ALA A 28 -18.10 -6.12 -4.37
N ILE A 29 -18.03 -6.74 -3.19
CA ILE A 29 -19.11 -6.70 -2.18
C ILE A 29 -19.33 -5.25 -1.73
N LEU A 30 -18.27 -4.55 -1.33
CA LEU A 30 -18.35 -3.20 -0.80
C LEU A 30 -18.89 -2.20 -1.83
N ARG A 31 -18.50 -2.33 -3.11
CA ARG A 31 -19.07 -1.50 -4.20
C ARG A 31 -20.56 -1.72 -4.35
N ARG A 32 -21.01 -2.98 -4.32
CA ARG A 32 -22.43 -3.33 -4.43
C ARG A 32 -23.23 -2.79 -3.26
N TRP A 33 -22.64 -2.80 -2.06
CA TRP A 33 -23.30 -2.34 -0.83
C TRP A 33 -23.38 -0.81 -0.73
N LEU A 34 -22.32 -0.11 -1.14
CA LEU A 34 -22.25 1.35 -1.08
C LEU A 34 -22.82 2.05 -2.32
N GLY A 35 -23.18 1.31 -3.37
CA GLY A 35 -23.66 1.86 -4.65
C GLY A 35 -22.58 2.71 -5.35
N VAL A 36 -21.31 2.34 -5.19
CA VAL A 36 -20.19 3.10 -5.76
C VAL A 36 -19.84 2.53 -7.13
N GLU A 37 -19.84 3.41 -8.14
CA GLU A 37 -19.48 3.04 -9.51
C GLU A 37 -18.01 2.57 -9.58
N LYS A 38 -17.76 1.67 -10.55
CA LYS A 38 -16.42 1.11 -10.77
C LYS A 38 -15.49 2.24 -11.22
N ALA A 39 -14.62 2.69 -10.31
CA ALA A 39 -13.55 3.59 -10.66
C ALA A 39 -12.71 2.95 -11.78
N LYS A 40 -12.48 3.67 -12.88
CA LYS A 40 -11.63 3.22 -13.98
C LYS A 40 -10.24 2.90 -13.41
N VAL A 41 -9.80 1.66 -13.59
CA VAL A 41 -8.58 1.07 -13.00
C VAL A 41 -7.29 1.81 -13.42
N PHE A 42 -7.38 2.63 -14.48
CA PHE A 42 -6.25 3.37 -15.07
C PHE A 42 -6.49 4.86 -15.35
N SER A 43 -7.67 5.43 -15.01
CA SER A 43 -7.74 6.89 -15.00
C SER A 43 -7.17 7.38 -13.69
N HIS A 44 -6.25 8.34 -13.75
CA HIS A 44 -5.86 9.12 -12.59
C HIS A 44 -7.14 9.75 -12.01
N ASN A 45 -7.73 9.10 -11.01
CA ASN A 45 -9.02 9.50 -10.44
C ASN A 45 -8.79 10.63 -9.45
N TYR A 46 -8.31 11.74 -9.98
CA TYR A 46 -8.35 12.99 -9.27
C TYR A 46 -9.82 13.39 -9.15
N VAL A 47 -10.31 13.48 -7.91
CA VAL A 47 -11.67 13.97 -7.64
C VAL A 47 -11.88 15.36 -8.26
N ASN A 48 -10.81 16.15 -8.33
CA ASN A 48 -10.76 17.47 -8.93
C ASN A 48 -9.31 17.81 -9.38
N ASP A 49 -9.13 18.79 -10.25
CA ASP A 49 -7.81 19.30 -10.66
C ASP A 49 -6.96 19.78 -9.48
N LYS A 50 -7.60 20.23 -8.39
CA LYS A 50 -6.91 20.53 -7.12
C LYS A 50 -6.24 19.30 -6.52
N HIS A 51 -6.89 18.13 -6.55
CA HIS A 51 -6.31 16.88 -6.06
C HIS A 51 -5.06 16.52 -6.88
N LYS A 52 -5.13 16.69 -8.20
CA LYS A 52 -4.00 16.47 -9.12
C LYS A 52 -2.78 17.32 -8.77
N LYS A 53 -2.99 18.61 -8.54
CA LYS A 53 -1.91 19.53 -8.22
C LYS A 53 -1.28 19.23 -6.86
N ILE A 54 -2.09 18.86 -5.87
CA ILE A 54 -1.61 18.49 -4.54
C ILE A 54 -0.78 17.21 -4.60
N ASP A 55 -1.28 16.14 -5.25
CA ASP A 55 -0.56 14.88 -5.39
C ASP A 55 0.75 15.04 -6.14
N TRP A 56 0.76 15.86 -7.19
CA TRP A 56 1.98 16.14 -7.95
C TRP A 56 3.03 16.85 -7.09
N ASN A 57 2.61 17.88 -6.34
CA ASN A 57 3.50 18.61 -5.44
C ASN A 57 3.99 17.72 -4.29
N LEU A 58 3.13 16.85 -3.74
CA LEU A 58 3.50 15.89 -2.70
C LEU A 58 4.56 14.91 -3.21
N ARG A 59 4.36 14.34 -4.40
CA ARG A 59 5.35 13.43 -5.02
C ARG A 59 6.68 14.12 -5.24
N LEU A 60 6.68 15.35 -5.77
CA LEU A 60 7.90 16.12 -5.98
C LEU A 60 8.63 16.39 -4.65
N LEU A 61 7.89 16.77 -3.61
CA LEU A 61 8.43 17.01 -2.28
C LEU A 61 9.10 15.76 -1.69
N PHE A 62 8.43 14.61 -1.75
CA PHE A 62 8.99 13.36 -1.24
C PHE A 62 10.19 12.86 -2.07
N ILE A 63 10.19 13.05 -3.39
CA ILE A 63 11.36 12.75 -4.23
C ILE A 63 12.56 13.58 -3.77
N ILE A 64 12.37 14.89 -3.55
CA ILE A 64 13.43 15.77 -3.03
C ILE A 64 13.92 15.28 -1.66
N MET A 65 13.00 14.93 -0.75
CA MET A 65 13.37 14.39 0.57
C MET A 65 14.15 13.08 0.49
N ILE A 66 13.77 12.16 -0.41
CA ILE A 66 14.47 10.89 -0.58
C ILE A 66 15.88 11.13 -1.13
N VAL A 67 16.03 11.99 -2.13
CA VAL A 67 17.33 12.32 -2.71
C VAL A 67 18.23 12.98 -1.66
N LEU A 68 17.75 14.04 -1.00
CA LEU A 68 18.52 14.76 0.02
C LEU A 68 18.80 13.87 1.24
N GLY A 69 17.80 13.13 1.72
CA GLY A 69 17.94 12.20 2.84
C GLY A 69 18.93 11.08 2.53
N GLY A 70 18.98 10.61 1.29
CA GLY A 70 19.99 9.67 0.81
C GLY A 70 21.40 10.27 0.88
N PHE A 71 21.60 11.47 0.33
CA PHE A 71 22.90 12.16 0.41
C PHE A 71 23.35 12.40 1.86
N ILE A 72 22.45 12.87 2.71
CA ILE A 72 22.72 13.11 4.13
C ILE A 72 23.16 11.81 4.81
N ASN A 73 22.40 10.72 4.67
CA ASN A 73 22.73 9.45 5.31
C ASN A 73 24.02 8.81 4.79
N ILE A 74 24.43 9.07 3.54
CA ILE A 74 25.71 8.59 2.98
C ILE A 74 26.90 9.37 3.56
N VAL A 75 26.74 10.68 3.79
CA VAL A 75 27.80 11.55 4.34
C VAL A 75 27.98 11.34 5.84
N LEU A 76 26.92 10.95 6.56
CA LEU A 76 27.02 10.56 7.97
C LEU A 76 27.78 9.24 8.14
N ILE A 77 28.49 9.13 9.26
CA ILE A 77 29.24 7.92 9.64
C ILE A 77 28.26 6.74 9.75
N PRO A 78 28.60 5.53 9.26
CA PRO A 78 27.76 4.35 9.40
C PRO A 78 27.40 4.10 10.87
N GLY A 79 26.13 4.26 11.22
CA GLY A 79 25.62 4.11 12.60
C GLY A 79 24.81 5.31 13.12
N GLU A 80 24.99 6.49 12.54
CA GLU A 80 24.30 7.74 12.92
C GLU A 80 23.15 8.09 11.96
N ALA A 81 22.72 7.13 11.12
CA ALA A 81 21.73 7.37 10.09
C ALA A 81 20.38 7.81 10.69
N TYR A 82 19.85 8.94 10.20
CA TYR A 82 18.54 9.42 10.62
C TYR A 82 17.44 8.52 10.06
N PHE A 83 16.79 7.77 10.95
CA PHE A 83 15.72 6.83 10.63
C PHE A 83 14.61 7.44 9.76
N PHE A 84 14.17 8.67 10.06
CA PHE A 84 13.10 9.35 9.33
C PHE A 84 13.49 9.82 7.91
N LEU A 85 14.80 9.87 7.60
CA LEU A 85 15.31 10.18 6.26
C LEU A 85 15.59 8.91 5.44
N GLN A 86 15.33 7.73 6.00
CA GLN A 86 15.50 6.50 5.25
C GLN A 86 14.45 6.40 4.13
N PRO A 87 14.83 5.95 2.92
CA PRO A 87 13.93 5.91 1.78
C PRO A 87 12.62 5.14 2.04
N TRP A 88 12.68 4.01 2.74
CA TRP A 88 11.50 3.21 3.03
C TRP A 88 10.53 3.94 3.98
N PHE A 89 11.02 4.67 4.98
CA PHE A 89 10.18 5.46 5.89
C PHE A 89 9.46 6.58 5.13
N LEU A 90 10.19 7.28 4.26
CA LEU A 90 9.63 8.32 3.39
C LEU A 90 8.61 7.76 2.39
N LEU A 91 8.83 6.56 1.85
CA LEU A 91 7.87 5.88 0.97
C LEU A 91 6.57 5.52 1.70
N PHE A 92 6.66 4.99 2.92
CA PHE A 92 5.46 4.78 3.74
C PHE A 92 4.72 6.10 3.99
N GLY A 93 5.45 7.14 4.40
CA GLY A 93 4.89 8.48 4.59
C GLY A 93 4.15 9.00 3.36
N LEU A 94 4.73 8.84 2.17
CA LEU A 94 4.12 9.23 0.90
C LEU A 94 2.80 8.48 0.65
N VAL A 95 2.81 7.15 0.81
CA VAL A 95 1.61 6.32 0.60
C VAL A 95 0.50 6.75 1.57
N PHE A 96 0.78 6.81 2.87
CA PHE A 96 -0.21 7.23 3.87
C PHE A 96 -0.74 8.63 3.62
N THR A 97 0.13 9.60 3.33
CA THR A 97 -0.28 10.98 3.08
C THR A 97 -1.14 11.10 1.82
N SER A 98 -0.79 10.36 0.76
CA SER A 98 -1.58 10.34 -0.49
C SER A 98 -2.99 9.77 -0.28
N GLU A 99 -3.11 8.69 0.50
CA GLU A 99 -4.41 8.07 0.83
C GLU A 99 -5.28 9.00 1.69
N ILE A 100 -4.68 9.72 2.65
CA ILE A 100 -5.38 10.72 3.46
C ILE A 100 -5.91 11.85 2.58
N ILE A 101 -5.07 12.42 1.70
CA ILE A 101 -5.46 13.51 0.80
C ILE A 101 -6.61 13.05 -0.09
N ARG A 102 -6.51 11.84 -0.64
CA ARG A 102 -7.56 11.23 -1.45
C ARG A 102 -8.86 11.08 -0.66
N ALA A 103 -8.83 10.52 0.54
CA ALA A 103 -10.02 10.35 1.37
C ALA A 103 -10.67 11.69 1.74
N VAL A 104 -9.88 12.71 2.05
CA VAL A 104 -10.36 14.07 2.34
C VAL A 104 -10.98 14.72 1.10
N MET A 105 -10.35 14.57 -0.06
CA MET A 105 -10.86 15.11 -1.32
C MET A 105 -12.14 14.40 -1.77
N GLU A 106 -12.21 13.07 -1.63
CA GLU A 106 -13.41 12.30 -1.90
C GLU A 106 -14.55 12.71 -0.94
N ARG A 107 -14.27 12.88 0.36
CA ARG A 107 -15.29 13.36 1.32
C ARG A 107 -15.84 14.74 0.99
N ARG A 108 -15.00 15.66 0.47
CA ARG A 108 -15.40 17.05 0.20
C ARG A 108 -15.93 17.30 -1.21
N TYR A 109 -15.47 16.54 -2.19
CA TYR A 109 -15.69 16.86 -3.61
C TYR A 109 -16.19 15.67 -4.45
N ALA A 110 -16.38 14.47 -3.88
CA ALA A 110 -16.88 13.36 -4.67
C ALA A 110 -18.33 13.60 -5.10
N LYS A 111 -18.61 13.29 -6.37
CA LYS A 111 -19.98 13.26 -6.91
C LYS A 111 -20.87 12.25 -6.18
N ASN A 112 -20.28 11.20 -5.61
CA ASN A 112 -20.96 10.20 -4.80
C ASN A 112 -20.45 10.29 -3.34
N PRO A 113 -21.32 10.61 -2.37
CA PRO A 113 -20.92 10.76 -0.97
C PRO A 113 -20.43 9.44 -0.35
N ASN A 114 -20.77 8.27 -0.91
CA ASN A 114 -20.33 6.98 -0.39
C ASN A 114 -18.95 6.55 -0.90
N ALA A 115 -18.36 7.29 -1.85
CA ALA A 115 -17.06 6.95 -2.43
C ALA A 115 -15.92 7.01 -1.39
N TYR A 116 -15.96 7.97 -0.46
CA TYR A 116 -14.92 8.05 0.58
C TYR A 116 -15.01 6.86 1.56
N ILE A 117 -16.23 6.36 1.85
CA ILE A 117 -16.45 5.19 2.71
C ILE A 117 -15.83 3.96 2.04
N PHE A 118 -16.00 3.82 0.72
CA PHE A 118 -15.38 2.75 -0.05
C PHE A 118 -13.85 2.78 0.09
N THR A 119 -13.22 3.95 -0.10
CA THR A 119 -11.76 4.11 0.01
C THR A 119 -11.26 3.82 1.42
N ILE A 120 -11.91 4.35 2.47
CA ILE A 120 -11.52 4.07 3.87
C ILE A 120 -11.61 2.57 4.18
N CYS A 121 -12.72 1.92 3.83
CA CYS A 121 -12.90 0.50 4.08
C CYS A 121 -11.91 -0.37 3.27
N GLN A 122 -11.63 -0.01 2.02
CA GLN A 122 -10.63 -0.68 1.19
C GLN A 122 -9.24 -0.58 1.81
N SER A 123 -8.82 0.63 2.19
CA SER A 123 -7.50 0.87 2.78
C SER A 123 -7.36 0.20 4.15
N ALA A 124 -8.41 0.24 4.97
CA ALA A 124 -8.45 -0.48 6.25
C ALA A 124 -8.35 -2.00 6.06
N PHE A 125 -9.08 -2.56 5.08
CA PHE A 125 -9.02 -3.99 4.78
C PHE A 125 -7.63 -4.43 4.32
N MET A 126 -6.97 -3.66 3.45
CA MET A 126 -5.59 -3.95 3.05
C MET A 126 -4.63 -3.93 4.24
N LEU A 127 -4.77 -2.96 5.14
CA LEU A 127 -3.93 -2.84 6.33
C LEU A 127 -4.12 -4.04 7.27
N VAL A 128 -5.38 -4.43 7.53
CA VAL A 128 -5.70 -5.62 8.34
C VAL A 128 -5.16 -6.89 7.68
N LEU A 129 -5.32 -7.03 6.36
CA LEU A 129 -4.84 -8.19 5.63
C LEU A 129 -3.31 -8.31 5.71
N LEU A 130 -2.58 -7.20 5.58
CA LEU A 130 -1.13 -7.16 5.79
C LEU A 130 -0.76 -7.58 7.22
N ILE A 131 -1.42 -7.01 8.23
CA ILE A 131 -1.16 -7.36 9.63
C ILE A 131 -1.38 -8.86 9.84
N VAL A 132 -2.48 -9.43 9.34
CA VAL A 132 -2.78 -10.86 9.49
C VAL A 132 -1.71 -11.71 8.82
N VAL A 133 -1.32 -11.38 7.58
CA VAL A 133 -0.28 -12.14 6.84
C VAL A 133 1.04 -12.12 7.60
N PHE A 134 1.48 -10.97 8.10
CA PHE A 134 2.74 -10.88 8.84
C PHE A 134 2.67 -11.47 10.25
N ALA A 135 1.56 -11.26 10.98
CA ALA A 135 1.39 -11.77 12.34
C ALA A 135 1.25 -13.31 12.39
N THR A 136 0.79 -13.92 11.29
CA THR A 136 0.68 -15.38 11.15
C THR A 136 1.90 -16.01 10.47
N ASP A 137 2.98 -15.25 10.30
CA ASP A 137 4.17 -15.67 9.57
C ASP A 137 3.84 -16.31 8.20
N PHE A 138 3.07 -15.57 7.40
CA PHE A 138 2.57 -16.00 6.09
C PHE A 138 1.77 -17.31 6.15
N PHE A 139 1.02 -17.50 7.24
CA PHE A 139 0.26 -18.71 7.57
C PHE A 139 1.14 -19.98 7.67
N GLY A 140 2.43 -19.82 7.95
CA GLY A 140 3.39 -20.94 8.02
C GLY A 140 3.70 -21.59 6.66
N ILE A 141 3.27 -20.98 5.54
CA ILE A 141 3.46 -21.56 4.19
C ILE A 141 4.95 -21.69 3.84
N PHE A 142 5.78 -20.79 4.36
CA PHE A 142 7.23 -20.80 4.15
C PHE A 142 8.00 -21.56 5.23
N ASP A 143 7.32 -22.11 6.24
CA ASP A 143 7.96 -22.90 7.27
C ASP A 143 8.33 -24.29 6.69
N SER A 144 9.61 -24.63 6.76
CA SER A 144 10.17 -25.86 6.20
C SER A 144 9.91 -27.09 7.08
N SER A 145 9.35 -26.90 8.28
CA SER A 145 9.09 -27.95 9.26
C SER A 145 7.81 -28.77 9.00
N VAL A 146 6.92 -28.31 8.12
CA VAL A 146 5.61 -28.97 7.86
C VAL A 146 5.72 -30.19 6.92
N LEU A 147 6.87 -30.39 6.25
CA LEU A 147 7.09 -31.49 5.30
C LEU A 147 7.88 -32.69 5.87
N ILE A 148 8.08 -32.77 7.18
CA ILE A 148 8.68 -33.94 7.84
C ILE A 148 7.61 -34.69 8.64
N PHE A 149 6.76 -35.43 7.93
CA PHE A 149 6.01 -36.58 8.46
C PHE A 149 5.85 -37.64 7.38
#